data_AF-A0A965S218-F1
#
_entry.id   AF-A0A965S218-F1
#
_cell.length_a   1.000
_cell.length_b   1.000
_cell.length_c   1.000
_cell.angle_alpha   90.00
_cell.angle_beta   90.00
_cell.angle_gamma   90.00
#
_symmetry.space_group_name_H-M   'P 1'
#
loop_
_entity.id
_entity.type
_entity.pdbx_description
1 polymer ?
#
loop_
_entity_poly.entity_id
_entity_poly.type
_entity_poly.pdbx_seq_one_letter_code
_entity_poly.pdbx_strand_id
1 'polypeptide(L)'
;MPTNPTSIQGPITTATQAGVSSPTYAMPITNHPTCTNPNQNPNATRSKPSSTRTRNTANHPSPTNTKASNHNKLKSTASIIAQISPQTRMMFLMSVANLEHHRRAEARSAAQAKAGTTSSQNHPHKLPNPPQRTPRHQQHRPPRQPPFRTHTHNLLPFRPQPCNIFPMPFPSSTPAFWWKNPPTLAAQLLKPLAWAYAKIATWHGQHRAKHAYYPAIPTISVGNLTVGGGGKTPLTLWLAEHFLTQNQHQIAIISRGYGGTETTHPTQVMPHHTAAQVGDEPMLYFNHFIGKPVTIWVGKHRPSVVKRAEQAGATLLILDDGFQRQDVARHANLLAINGQSPNGNPWGNQLTLPAGPLREALTALKRAHFGIVIDEPATHANTYYGLPTYRLFTSATPETLAPLQNQKLVAFAGLAHPEKFFQTLHQNHLNVVQTIPFPDHHLYTKTDLKNIQTIAKKYHAIPVTTAKDAPKLPQNFAQILKINLQGEDSQSIHAELAKLLA
;
A
#
# COMPACT_ATOMS: atom_id res chain seq x y z
N MET A 1 66.45 -4.29 -24.23
CA MET A 1 67.62 -3.68 -23.56
C MET A 1 67.55 -2.17 -23.77
N PRO A 2 67.99 -1.33 -22.82
CA PRO A 2 68.24 -1.57 -21.38
C PRO A 2 67.38 -0.59 -20.52
N THR A 3 67.21 -0.63 -19.19
CA THR A 3 67.70 -1.43 -18.05
C THR A 3 66.85 -1.05 -16.82
N ASN A 4 66.44 -2.04 -16.03
CA ASN A 4 66.12 -1.94 -14.59
C ASN A 4 67.47 -2.00 -13.80
N PRO A 5 67.59 -2.06 -12.44
CA PRO A 5 66.64 -1.86 -11.31
C PRO A 5 67.27 -1.08 -10.10
N THR A 6 66.56 -0.87 -8.98
CA THR A 6 67.14 -1.11 -7.63
C THR A 6 66.07 -1.29 -6.55
N SER A 7 66.26 -2.35 -5.76
CA SER A 7 65.62 -2.68 -4.49
C SER A 7 66.70 -2.68 -3.40
N ILE A 8 66.33 -2.47 -2.12
CA ILE A 8 66.70 -3.28 -0.92
C ILE A 8 66.82 -2.45 0.38
N GLN A 9 66.33 -3.08 1.47
CA GLN A 9 66.67 -2.98 2.91
C GLN A 9 65.84 -2.12 3.89
N GLY A 10 65.18 -2.81 4.84
CA GLY A 10 64.80 -2.30 6.18
C GLY A 10 66.00 -2.28 7.15
N PRO A 11 65.86 -2.02 8.48
CA PRO A 11 65.10 -2.89 9.41
C PRO A 11 64.45 -2.22 10.66
N ILE A 12 63.58 -3.00 11.33
CA ILE A 12 63.35 -3.22 12.79
C ILE A 12 63.55 -2.05 13.79
N THR A 13 62.51 -1.71 14.58
CA THR A 13 62.58 -1.68 16.07
C THR A 13 61.21 -1.49 16.74
N THR A 14 61.07 -2.20 17.86
CA THR A 14 59.99 -2.24 18.84
C THR A 14 60.08 -1.11 19.88
N ALA A 15 58.91 -0.78 20.45
CA ALA A 15 58.66 -0.45 21.87
C ALA A 15 58.48 1.03 22.31
N THR A 16 57.40 1.19 23.08
CA THR A 16 57.22 1.99 24.30
C THR A 16 56.56 3.37 24.22
N GLN A 17 55.29 3.35 24.67
CA GLN A 17 54.55 4.30 25.51
C GLN A 17 55.14 5.69 25.79
N ALA A 18 54.32 6.72 25.54
CA ALA A 18 54.18 7.87 26.41
C ALA A 18 52.71 8.31 26.40
N GLY A 19 52.08 8.24 27.58
CA GLY A 19 50.67 8.59 27.77
C GLY A 19 50.41 10.09 27.75
N VAL A 20 49.21 10.46 27.31
CA VAL A 20 48.60 11.74 27.63
C VAL A 20 47.16 11.47 28.08
N SER A 21 46.94 11.79 29.35
CA SER A 21 45.72 11.76 30.13
C SER A 21 44.61 12.64 29.53
N SER A 22 43.41 12.08 29.38
CA SER A 22 42.18 12.84 29.12
C SER A 22 41.46 13.14 30.45
N PRO A 23 41.02 14.38 30.70
CA PRO A 23 40.30 14.72 31.92
C PRO A 23 38.82 14.32 31.83
N THR A 24 38.40 13.56 32.84
CA THR A 24 37.03 13.17 33.16
C THR A 24 36.22 14.40 33.57
N TYR A 25 35.18 14.75 32.81
CA TYR A 25 34.12 15.65 33.27
C TYR A 25 32.87 14.83 33.56
N ALA A 26 32.60 14.66 34.85
CA ALA A 26 31.36 14.11 35.38
C ALA A 26 30.26 15.18 35.34
N MET A 27 29.08 14.80 34.86
CA MET A 27 27.84 15.56 35.01
C MET A 27 26.75 14.63 35.56
N PRO A 28 25.82 15.17 36.37
CA PRO A 28 25.17 14.43 37.45
C PRO A 28 23.93 13.64 37.00
N ILE A 29 23.75 12.51 37.68
CA ILE A 29 22.60 11.62 37.59
C ILE A 29 21.40 12.33 38.25
N THR A 30 20.43 12.75 37.45
CA THR A 30 19.14 13.23 37.94
C THR A 30 18.18 12.06 38.13
N ASN A 31 17.72 11.91 39.37
CA ASN A 31 16.76 10.92 39.84
C ASN A 31 15.45 10.91 39.02
N HIS A 32 15.05 9.72 38.58
CA HIS A 32 13.68 9.45 38.15
C HIS A 32 12.75 9.33 39.38
N PRO A 33 11.59 9.99 39.41
CA PRO A 33 10.55 9.69 40.40
C PRO A 33 9.80 8.43 39.98
N THR A 34 9.96 7.38 40.80
CA THR A 34 9.09 6.20 40.83
C THR A 34 7.70 6.59 41.33
N CYS A 35 6.68 6.54 40.47
CA CYS A 35 5.29 6.58 40.92
C CYS A 35 4.91 5.21 41.49
N THR A 36 4.68 5.23 42.80
CA THR A 36 4.12 4.16 43.61
C THR A 36 2.64 3.91 43.26
N ASN A 37 2.29 2.63 43.17
CA ASN A 37 0.92 2.13 43.05
C ASN A 37 0.39 1.82 44.48
N PRO A 38 -0.63 2.51 45.01
CA PRO A 38 -1.22 2.14 46.28
C PRO A 38 -2.44 1.25 46.05
N ASN A 39 -2.28 -0.06 46.25
CA ASN A 39 -3.29 -0.94 46.86
C ASN A 39 -2.78 -2.40 46.93
N GLN A 40 -2.13 -2.73 48.05
CA GLN A 40 -2.28 -4.03 48.71
C GLN A 40 -2.89 -3.69 50.08
N ASN A 41 -3.87 -4.44 50.60
CA ASN A 41 -3.67 -5.66 51.37
C ASN A 41 -5.06 -6.22 51.84
N PRO A 42 -5.20 -7.38 52.55
CA PRO A 42 -5.18 -8.75 52.01
C PRO A 42 -6.31 -9.70 52.51
N ASN A 43 -6.29 -10.92 51.97
CA ASN A 43 -6.61 -12.23 52.58
C ASN A 43 -8.01 -12.53 53.17
N ALA A 44 -8.69 -13.55 52.60
CA ALA A 44 -9.20 -14.72 53.34
C ALA A 44 -9.66 -15.88 52.43
N THR A 45 -8.85 -16.95 52.40
CA THR A 45 -9.20 -18.40 52.55
C THR A 45 -10.35 -19.10 51.78
N ARG A 46 -9.94 -20.20 51.11
CA ARG A 46 -10.53 -21.57 51.01
C ARG A 46 -12.03 -21.75 50.70
N SER A 47 -12.33 -22.44 49.58
CA SER A 47 -12.73 -23.87 49.52
C SER A 47 -13.40 -24.25 48.19
N LYS A 48 -13.24 -25.52 47.79
CA LYS A 48 -13.72 -26.19 46.57
C LYS A 48 -15.16 -26.75 46.76
N PRO A 49 -15.82 -27.31 45.71
CA PRO A 49 -17.25 -27.13 45.44
C PRO A 49 -18.15 -28.23 46.00
N SER A 50 -19.43 -27.92 46.18
CA SER A 50 -20.50 -28.91 46.41
C SER A 50 -21.45 -28.97 45.21
N SER A 51 -21.61 -30.19 44.73
CA SER A 51 -22.63 -30.64 43.79
C SER A 51 -24.03 -30.51 44.40
N THR A 52 -25.03 -30.12 43.61
CA THR A 52 -26.40 -30.60 43.83
C THR A 52 -27.19 -30.64 42.54
N ARG A 53 -27.87 -31.77 42.37
CA ARG A 53 -28.63 -32.24 41.23
C ARG A 53 -30.09 -32.30 41.66
N THR A 54 -31.00 -31.65 40.94
CA THR A 54 -32.46 -31.90 40.98
C THR A 54 -33.03 -31.52 39.62
N ARG A 55 -33.26 -32.51 38.73
CA ARG A 55 -34.54 -33.19 38.40
C ARG A 55 -35.62 -32.31 37.74
N ASN A 56 -35.76 -32.55 36.44
CA ASN A 56 -36.98 -32.68 35.61
C ASN A 56 -38.29 -32.04 36.08
N THR A 57 -38.89 -31.27 35.15
CA THR A 57 -40.23 -31.60 34.62
C THR A 57 -40.28 -31.32 33.11
N ALA A 58 -40.92 -32.25 32.42
CA ALA A 58 -41.16 -32.24 30.98
C ALA A 58 -42.26 -31.26 30.61
N ASN A 59 -42.17 -30.68 29.41
CA ASN A 59 -43.33 -30.28 28.61
C ASN A 59 -42.93 -30.29 27.13
N HIS A 60 -43.56 -31.17 26.36
CA HIS A 60 -43.63 -31.07 24.91
C HIS A 60 -44.56 -29.90 24.52
N PRO A 61 -44.31 -29.24 23.38
CA PRO A 61 -45.23 -29.44 22.27
C PRO A 61 -44.58 -29.56 20.88
N SER A 62 -45.44 -30.02 19.97
CA SER A 62 -45.33 -30.47 18.58
C SER A 62 -44.72 -29.48 17.54
N PRO A 63 -44.48 -29.93 16.28
CA PRO A 63 -43.50 -29.34 15.38
C PRO A 63 -44.12 -28.46 14.29
N THR A 64 -43.88 -27.16 14.31
CA THR A 64 -44.10 -26.29 13.14
C THR A 64 -43.20 -25.05 13.19
N ASN A 65 -41.97 -25.12 12.65
CA ASN A 65 -41.29 -23.92 12.13
C ASN A 65 -40.00 -24.22 11.32
N THR A 66 -40.10 -24.97 10.22
CA THR A 66 -38.98 -25.17 9.28
C THR A 66 -38.92 -24.15 8.14
N LYS A 67 -39.89 -23.23 8.00
CA LYS A 67 -39.87 -22.20 6.93
C LYS A 67 -39.30 -20.84 7.35
N ALA A 68 -39.33 -20.47 8.64
CA ALA A 68 -38.80 -19.19 9.13
C ALA A 68 -37.26 -19.14 9.30
N SER A 69 -36.62 -20.31 9.49
CA SER A 69 -35.16 -20.41 9.70
C SER A 69 -34.34 -20.17 8.42
N ASN A 70 -34.87 -20.58 7.25
CA ASN A 70 -34.18 -20.39 5.98
C ASN A 70 -34.23 -18.93 5.47
N HIS A 71 -35.33 -18.21 5.73
CA HIS A 71 -35.44 -16.80 5.33
C HIS A 71 -34.53 -15.87 6.15
N ASN A 72 -34.33 -16.14 7.43
CA ASN A 72 -33.40 -15.37 8.27
C ASN A 72 -31.92 -15.72 7.99
N LYS A 73 -31.59 -16.96 7.61
CA LYS A 73 -30.25 -17.33 7.13
C LYS A 73 -29.90 -16.66 5.80
N LEU A 74 -30.84 -16.60 4.85
CA LEU A 74 -30.64 -15.94 3.55
C LEU A 74 -30.52 -14.41 3.65
N LYS A 75 -31.26 -13.77 4.57
CA LYS A 75 -31.11 -12.33 4.85
C LYS A 75 -29.79 -12.01 5.56
N SER A 76 -29.31 -12.90 6.43
CA SER A 76 -28.00 -12.80 7.10
C SER A 76 -26.83 -12.93 6.10
N THR A 77 -26.86 -13.91 5.20
CA THR A 77 -25.82 -14.05 4.16
C THR A 77 -25.85 -12.91 3.14
N ALA A 78 -27.02 -12.43 2.72
CA ALA A 78 -27.13 -11.27 1.84
C ALA A 78 -26.59 -9.97 2.51
N SER A 79 -26.86 -9.78 3.80
CA SER A 79 -26.31 -8.66 4.59
C SER A 79 -24.79 -8.75 4.76
N ILE A 80 -24.24 -9.95 4.99
CA ILE A 80 -22.79 -10.19 5.06
C ILE A 80 -22.12 -9.96 3.70
N ILE A 81 -22.76 -10.38 2.59
CA ILE A 81 -22.27 -10.13 1.23
C ILE A 81 -22.33 -8.63 0.89
N ALA A 82 -23.29 -7.88 1.44
CA ALA A 82 -23.38 -6.43 1.27
C ALA A 82 -22.29 -5.66 2.06
N GLN A 83 -21.70 -6.26 3.10
CA GLN A 83 -20.55 -5.72 3.83
C GLN A 83 -19.19 -5.98 3.15
N ILE A 84 -19.18 -6.76 2.06
CA ILE A 84 -18.00 -6.97 1.24
C ILE A 84 -17.76 -5.69 0.43
N SER A 85 -16.61 -5.03 0.66
CA SER A 85 -16.29 -3.76 0.00
C SER A 85 -16.41 -3.86 -1.52
N PRO A 86 -16.77 -2.77 -2.24
CA PRO A 86 -16.86 -2.77 -3.70
C PRO A 86 -15.61 -3.33 -4.39
N GLN A 87 -14.42 -3.08 -3.82
CA GLN A 87 -13.15 -3.64 -4.29
C GLN A 87 -13.07 -5.17 -4.15
N THR A 88 -13.58 -5.74 -3.06
CA THR A 88 -13.58 -7.20 -2.85
C THR A 88 -14.59 -7.89 -3.76
N ARG A 89 -15.77 -7.28 -3.94
CA ARG A 89 -16.75 -7.74 -4.96
C ARG A 89 -16.15 -7.66 -6.36
N MET A 90 -15.39 -6.61 -6.66
CA MET A 90 -14.71 -6.42 -7.94
C MET A 90 -13.54 -7.39 -8.16
N MET A 91 -12.72 -7.71 -7.14
CA MET A 91 -11.66 -8.73 -7.29
C MET A 91 -12.24 -10.14 -7.51
N PHE A 92 -13.34 -10.47 -6.84
CA PHE A 92 -14.08 -11.71 -7.09
C PHE A 92 -14.66 -11.74 -8.52
N LEU A 93 -15.34 -10.66 -8.92
CA LEU A 93 -15.90 -10.53 -10.28
C LEU A 93 -14.82 -10.51 -11.37
N MET A 94 -13.65 -9.92 -11.14
CA MET A 94 -12.52 -9.93 -12.08
C MET A 94 -11.91 -11.32 -12.23
N SER A 95 -11.87 -12.11 -11.15
CA SER A 95 -11.41 -13.50 -11.21
C SER A 95 -12.38 -14.36 -12.02
N VAL A 96 -13.69 -14.12 -11.87
CA VAL A 96 -14.75 -14.78 -12.66
C VAL A 96 -14.75 -14.30 -14.12
N ALA A 97 -14.64 -12.99 -14.36
CA ALA A 97 -14.62 -12.41 -15.70
C ALA A 97 -13.36 -12.81 -16.48
N ASN A 98 -12.21 -12.96 -15.83
CA ASN A 98 -11.00 -13.50 -16.46
C ASN A 98 -11.17 -14.99 -16.81
N LEU A 99 -11.86 -15.79 -15.98
CA LEU A 99 -12.20 -17.18 -16.30
C LEU A 99 -13.09 -17.26 -17.55
N GLU A 100 -14.04 -16.34 -17.68
CA GLU A 100 -14.94 -16.27 -18.83
C GLU A 100 -14.23 -15.74 -20.09
N HIS A 101 -13.35 -14.75 -19.95
CA HIS A 101 -12.48 -14.29 -21.04
C HIS A 101 -11.54 -15.40 -21.51
N HIS A 102 -11.00 -16.23 -20.61
CA HIS A 102 -10.19 -17.39 -20.97
C HIS A 102 -10.99 -18.48 -21.68
N ARG A 103 -12.21 -18.81 -21.22
CA ARG A 103 -13.11 -19.69 -21.98
C ARG A 103 -13.38 -19.16 -23.39
N ARG A 104 -13.55 -17.85 -23.54
CA ARG A 104 -13.73 -17.21 -24.86
C ARG A 104 -12.45 -17.20 -25.69
N ALA A 105 -11.28 -17.05 -25.07
CA ALA A 105 -9.99 -17.10 -25.76
C ALA A 105 -9.62 -18.53 -26.19
N GLU A 106 -9.87 -19.53 -25.36
CA GLU A 106 -9.73 -20.96 -25.70
C GLU A 106 -10.74 -21.37 -26.78
N ALA A 107 -11.99 -20.91 -26.69
CA ALA A 107 -12.98 -21.12 -27.75
C ALA A 107 -12.59 -20.43 -29.07
N ARG A 108 -11.97 -19.25 -29.02
CA ARG A 108 -11.44 -18.55 -30.20
C ARG A 108 -10.20 -19.23 -30.77
N SER A 109 -9.30 -19.72 -29.93
CA SER A 109 -8.13 -20.50 -30.37
C SER A 109 -8.55 -21.83 -30.98
N ALA A 110 -9.55 -22.50 -30.40
CA ALA A 110 -10.14 -23.72 -30.96
C ALA A 110 -10.93 -23.47 -32.25
N ALA A 111 -11.57 -22.30 -32.38
CA ALA A 111 -12.24 -21.88 -33.61
C ALA A 111 -11.24 -21.45 -34.70
N GLN A 112 -10.14 -20.79 -34.35
CA GLN A 112 -9.05 -20.43 -35.28
C GLN A 112 -8.28 -21.68 -35.74
N ALA A 113 -8.11 -22.68 -34.89
CA ALA A 113 -7.57 -23.98 -35.28
C ALA A 113 -8.50 -24.76 -36.23
N LYS A 114 -9.81 -24.46 -36.24
CA LYS A 114 -10.80 -25.05 -37.17
C LYS A 114 -11.04 -24.20 -38.43
N ALA A 115 -10.70 -22.91 -38.42
CA ALA A 115 -10.92 -21.98 -39.52
C ALA A 115 -9.68 -21.77 -40.42
N GLY A 116 -8.61 -22.52 -40.18
CA GLY A 116 -7.38 -22.52 -40.98
C GLY A 116 -7.51 -23.19 -42.35
N THR A 117 -8.59 -22.94 -43.09
CA THR A 117 -8.75 -23.22 -44.52
C THR A 117 -9.88 -22.36 -45.04
N THR A 118 -9.57 -21.13 -45.46
CA THR A 118 -10.10 -20.42 -46.65
C THR A 118 -9.69 -18.95 -46.60
N SER A 119 -8.89 -18.53 -47.58
CA SER A 119 -8.57 -17.14 -47.89
C SER A 119 -9.66 -16.49 -48.74
N SER A 120 -9.94 -15.20 -48.55
CA SER A 120 -9.87 -14.18 -49.63
C SER A 120 -10.44 -12.82 -49.21
N GLN A 121 -9.62 -11.78 -49.40
CA GLN A 121 -9.87 -10.41 -49.86
C GLN A 121 -11.24 -9.72 -49.64
N ASN A 122 -11.23 -8.55 -48.98
CA ASN A 122 -11.37 -7.21 -49.63
C ASN A 122 -11.71 -6.09 -48.62
N HIS A 123 -11.09 -4.93 -48.87
CA HIS A 123 -11.45 -3.58 -48.39
C HIS A 123 -11.98 -2.79 -49.62
N PRO A 124 -12.44 -1.52 -49.52
CA PRO A 124 -12.90 -0.70 -48.38
C PRO A 124 -14.22 0.05 -48.71
N HIS A 125 -14.76 0.91 -47.82
CA HIS A 125 -15.25 2.26 -48.18
C HIS A 125 -15.67 3.11 -46.96
N LYS A 126 -15.14 4.34 -46.93
CA LYS A 126 -15.54 5.51 -46.11
C LYS A 126 -16.80 6.17 -46.67
N LEU A 127 -17.57 6.88 -45.83
CA LEU A 127 -18.34 8.13 -46.10
C LEU A 127 -18.86 8.71 -44.74
N PRO A 128 -19.32 9.99 -44.65
CA PRO A 128 -18.85 10.94 -43.63
C PRO A 128 -19.92 11.45 -42.64
N ASN A 129 -19.48 12.21 -41.63
CA ASN A 129 -20.29 12.89 -40.60
C ASN A 129 -21.16 14.04 -41.15
N PRO A 130 -22.33 14.34 -40.54
CA PRO A 130 -23.05 15.60 -40.71
C PRO A 130 -22.77 16.63 -39.57
N PRO A 131 -23.11 17.93 -39.78
CA PRO A 131 -22.41 19.06 -39.18
C PRO A 131 -23.03 19.64 -37.90
N GLN A 132 -22.21 20.49 -37.26
CA GLN A 132 -22.47 21.33 -36.10
C GLN A 132 -23.64 22.32 -36.31
N ARG A 133 -24.40 22.57 -35.24
CA ARG A 133 -25.27 23.75 -35.07
C ARG A 133 -25.06 24.38 -33.69
N THR A 134 -24.56 25.61 -33.70
CA THR A 134 -24.81 26.70 -32.72
C THR A 134 -25.09 27.95 -33.58
N PRO A 135 -25.62 29.10 -33.08
CA PRO A 135 -25.72 29.54 -31.68
C PRO A 135 -27.06 30.20 -31.30
N ARG A 136 -27.27 30.47 -30.01
CA ARG A 136 -28.07 31.64 -29.59
C ARG A 136 -27.61 32.20 -28.25
N HIS A 137 -27.14 33.43 -28.32
CA HIS A 137 -26.95 34.35 -27.20
C HIS A 137 -28.26 34.62 -26.48
N GLN A 138 -28.26 34.56 -25.15
CA GLN A 138 -29.11 35.42 -24.32
C GLN A 138 -28.28 35.98 -23.17
N GLN A 139 -28.16 37.31 -23.18
CA GLN A 139 -27.69 38.14 -22.09
C GLN A 139 -28.82 38.28 -21.07
N HIS A 140 -28.56 38.10 -19.77
CA HIS A 140 -29.37 38.75 -18.72
C HIS A 140 -28.54 39.03 -17.45
N ARG A 141 -28.94 40.13 -16.81
CA ARG A 141 -28.29 41.00 -15.80
C ARG A 141 -28.05 40.37 -14.41
N PRO A 142 -27.18 40.98 -13.58
CA PRO A 142 -26.82 40.47 -12.25
C PRO A 142 -27.85 40.83 -11.16
N PRO A 143 -28.00 40.04 -10.09
CA PRO A 143 -28.82 40.40 -8.94
C PRO A 143 -28.04 41.25 -7.92
N ARG A 144 -28.81 42.15 -7.29
CA ARG A 144 -28.42 43.17 -6.30
C ARG A 144 -28.06 42.55 -4.93
N GLN A 145 -27.11 43.17 -4.23
CA GLN A 145 -26.77 42.92 -2.83
C GLN A 145 -27.70 43.70 -1.87
N PRO A 146 -28.01 43.17 -0.67
CA PRO A 146 -28.48 43.95 0.47
C PRO A 146 -27.36 44.18 1.52
N PRO A 147 -27.53 45.15 2.45
CA PRO A 147 -26.42 45.90 3.04
C PRO A 147 -25.79 45.30 4.31
N PHE A 148 -24.57 45.77 4.57
CA PHE A 148 -23.76 45.60 5.76
C PHE A 148 -24.51 45.98 7.06
N ARG A 149 -24.42 45.12 8.08
CA ARG A 149 -24.64 45.47 9.50
C ARG A 149 -23.36 45.24 10.27
N THR A 150 -22.87 46.29 10.90
CA THR A 150 -21.73 46.32 11.82
C THR A 150 -22.16 45.86 13.20
N HIS A 151 -21.58 44.79 13.73
CA HIS A 151 -21.62 44.47 15.15
C HIS A 151 -20.19 44.31 15.67
N THR A 152 -19.76 45.31 16.43
CA THR A 152 -18.57 45.29 17.29
C THR A 152 -18.86 44.43 18.51
N HIS A 153 -18.15 43.32 18.68
CA HIS A 153 -18.09 42.60 19.95
C HIS A 153 -16.64 42.47 20.42
N ASN A 154 -16.43 42.98 21.63
CA ASN A 154 -15.19 42.93 22.41
C ASN A 154 -14.62 41.51 22.50
N LEU A 155 -13.34 41.35 22.15
CA LEU A 155 -12.58 40.12 22.31
C LEU A 155 -11.90 40.13 23.70
N LEU A 156 -12.36 39.27 24.60
CA LEU A 156 -11.59 38.81 25.74
C LEU A 156 -10.59 37.73 25.27
N PRO A 157 -9.40 37.61 25.89
CA PRO A 157 -8.37 36.69 25.43
C PRO A 157 -8.76 35.24 25.70
N PHE A 158 -8.83 34.45 24.62
CA PHE A 158 -9.09 33.01 24.63
C PHE A 158 -7.92 32.28 25.31
N ARG A 159 -8.18 31.60 26.42
CA ARG A 159 -7.28 30.57 26.97
C ARG A 159 -7.33 29.33 26.05
N PRO A 160 -6.20 28.74 25.65
CA PRO A 160 -6.20 27.51 24.86
C PRO A 160 -6.71 26.35 25.72
N GLN A 161 -7.89 25.83 25.38
CA GLN A 161 -8.38 24.55 25.89
C GLN A 161 -7.66 23.41 25.14
N PRO A 162 -7.18 22.36 25.81
CA PRO A 162 -6.62 21.20 25.13
C PRO A 162 -7.75 20.48 24.37
N CYS A 163 -7.71 20.54 23.04
CA CYS A 163 -8.61 19.76 22.21
C CYS A 163 -8.20 18.29 22.28
N ASN A 164 -8.97 17.49 23.02
CA ASN A 164 -8.97 16.04 22.88
C ASN A 164 -9.53 15.68 21.50
N ILE A 165 -8.68 15.69 20.47
CA ILE A 165 -8.99 15.18 19.13
C ILE A 165 -8.54 13.72 19.09
N PHE A 166 -9.34 12.82 19.67
CA PHE A 166 -9.33 11.42 19.25
C PHE A 166 -10.57 11.21 18.40
N PRO A 167 -10.45 10.98 17.08
CA PRO A 167 -11.61 10.55 16.34
C PRO A 167 -11.89 9.08 16.66
N MET A 168 -13.19 8.79 16.77
CA MET A 168 -13.80 7.47 16.78
C MET A 168 -13.16 6.55 15.71
N PRO A 169 -13.07 5.22 15.93
CA PRO A 169 -12.47 4.31 14.95
C PRO A 169 -13.28 4.37 13.65
N PHE A 170 -12.70 5.01 12.63
CA PHE A 170 -13.27 5.04 11.30
C PHE A 170 -13.24 3.63 10.69
N PRO A 171 -14.26 3.26 9.89
CA PRO A 171 -14.28 1.96 9.24
C PRO A 171 -13.09 1.86 8.28
N SER A 172 -12.15 0.97 8.59
CA SER A 172 -11.10 0.58 7.65
C SER A 172 -11.73 0.18 6.32
N SER A 173 -11.12 0.57 5.20
CA SER A 173 -11.56 0.18 3.85
C SER A 173 -11.67 -1.35 3.65
N THR A 174 -11.01 -2.12 4.52
CA THR A 174 -11.11 -3.57 4.64
C THR A 174 -12.13 -4.01 5.71
N PRO A 175 -12.85 -5.13 5.52
CA PRO A 175 -13.76 -5.65 6.54
C PRO A 175 -13.06 -5.95 7.89
N ALA A 176 -13.58 -5.41 8.98
CA ALA A 176 -12.99 -5.59 10.32
C ALA A 176 -12.85 -7.06 10.74
N PHE A 177 -13.73 -7.94 10.25
CA PHE A 177 -13.67 -9.38 10.55
C PHE A 177 -12.45 -10.09 9.95
N TRP A 178 -11.76 -9.49 8.96
CA TRP A 178 -10.50 -9.99 8.43
C TRP A 178 -9.37 -9.96 9.44
N TRP A 179 -9.47 -9.10 10.43
CA TRP A 179 -8.42 -8.87 11.44
C TRP A 179 -8.77 -9.49 12.80
N LYS A 180 -9.84 -10.28 12.89
CA LYS A 180 -10.20 -10.99 14.13
C LYS A 180 -9.63 -12.41 14.12
N ASN A 181 -8.95 -12.77 15.21
CA ASN A 181 -8.42 -14.12 15.44
C ASN A 181 -8.92 -14.60 16.82
N PRO A 182 -9.64 -15.74 16.91
CA PRO A 182 -10.02 -16.67 15.84
C PRO A 182 -10.99 -16.07 14.79
N PRO A 183 -11.10 -16.66 13.58
CA PRO A 183 -12.03 -16.19 12.55
C PRO A 183 -13.49 -16.15 13.04
N THR A 184 -14.15 -15.01 12.86
CA THR A 184 -15.56 -14.82 13.23
C THR A 184 -16.51 -15.76 12.48
N LEU A 185 -17.76 -15.88 12.95
CA LEU A 185 -18.80 -16.64 12.25
C LEU A 185 -18.99 -16.15 10.79
N ALA A 186 -18.94 -14.83 10.55
CA ALA A 186 -19.02 -14.28 9.20
C ALA A 186 -17.88 -14.77 8.31
N ALA A 187 -16.64 -14.77 8.82
CA ALA A 187 -15.48 -15.33 8.12
C ALA A 187 -15.64 -16.84 7.87
N GLN A 188 -16.16 -17.58 8.86
CA GLN A 188 -16.37 -19.02 8.76
C GLN A 188 -17.40 -19.38 7.67
N LEU A 189 -18.48 -18.63 7.55
CA LEU A 189 -19.49 -18.81 6.49
C LEU A 189 -18.91 -18.54 5.09
N LEU A 190 -17.90 -17.68 4.98
CA LEU A 190 -17.23 -17.36 3.72
C LEU A 190 -16.09 -18.33 3.36
N LYS A 191 -15.72 -19.26 4.25
CA LYS A 191 -14.60 -20.21 4.01
C LYS A 191 -14.72 -21.03 2.71
N PRO A 192 -15.90 -21.56 2.32
CA PRO A 192 -16.01 -22.30 1.06
C PRO A 192 -15.65 -21.45 -0.16
N LEU A 193 -16.09 -20.18 -0.18
CA LEU A 193 -15.73 -19.22 -1.23
C LEU A 193 -14.24 -18.89 -1.20
N ALA A 194 -13.67 -18.73 0.00
CA ALA A 194 -12.25 -18.46 0.16
C ALA A 194 -11.36 -19.61 -0.34
N TRP A 195 -11.78 -20.86 -0.07
CA TRP A 195 -11.11 -22.05 -0.59
C TRP A 195 -11.18 -22.13 -2.12
N ALA A 196 -12.35 -21.90 -2.71
CA ALA A 196 -12.51 -21.89 -4.16
C ALA A 196 -11.64 -20.81 -4.82
N TYR A 197 -11.66 -19.59 -4.26
CA TYR A 197 -10.79 -18.50 -4.68
C TYR A 197 -9.30 -18.88 -4.58
N ALA A 198 -8.85 -19.47 -3.47
CA ALA A 198 -7.46 -19.87 -3.28
C ALA A 198 -6.99 -20.91 -4.30
N LYS A 199 -7.86 -21.88 -4.63
CA LYS A 199 -7.58 -22.89 -5.67
C LYS A 199 -7.45 -22.24 -7.05
N ILE A 200 -8.36 -21.35 -7.43
CA ILE A 200 -8.31 -20.62 -8.70
C ILE A 200 -7.06 -19.74 -8.78
N ALA A 201 -6.77 -18.96 -7.72
CA ALA A 201 -5.59 -18.10 -7.67
C ALA A 201 -4.29 -18.89 -7.80
N THR A 202 -4.20 -20.05 -7.12
CA THR A 202 -3.04 -20.94 -7.20
C THR A 202 -2.88 -21.53 -8.60
N TRP A 203 -3.95 -22.06 -9.18
CA TRP A 203 -3.95 -22.61 -10.54
C TRP A 203 -3.55 -21.55 -11.56
N HIS A 204 -4.13 -20.35 -11.48
CA HIS A 204 -3.82 -19.25 -12.39
C HIS A 204 -2.37 -18.77 -12.23
N GLY A 205 -1.84 -18.74 -11.00
CA GLY A 205 -0.43 -18.43 -10.73
C GLY A 205 0.50 -19.45 -11.38
N GLN A 206 0.26 -20.74 -11.14
CA GLN A 206 1.05 -21.84 -11.72
C GLN A 206 0.97 -21.88 -13.25
N HIS A 207 -0.20 -21.65 -13.82
CA HIS A 207 -0.37 -21.60 -15.27
C HIS A 207 0.44 -20.45 -15.91
N ARG A 208 0.45 -19.27 -15.26
CA ARG A 208 1.31 -18.15 -15.66
C ARG A 208 2.79 -18.47 -15.53
N ALA A 209 3.20 -19.13 -14.45
CA ALA A 209 4.58 -19.55 -14.23
C ALA A 209 5.11 -20.48 -15.33
N LYS A 210 4.27 -21.38 -15.86
CA LYS A 210 4.64 -22.28 -16.96
C LYS A 210 4.97 -21.55 -18.27
N HIS A 211 4.41 -20.36 -18.46
CA HIS A 211 4.61 -19.54 -19.66
C HIS A 211 5.29 -18.21 -19.30
N ALA A 212 6.11 -18.23 -18.24
CA ALA A 212 6.77 -17.03 -17.79
C ALA A 212 7.75 -16.52 -18.85
N TYR A 213 7.81 -15.20 -19.00
CA TYR A 213 8.90 -14.57 -19.70
C TYR A 213 10.12 -14.49 -18.78
N TYR A 214 11.29 -14.80 -19.33
CA TYR A 214 12.57 -14.77 -18.62
C TYR A 214 13.34 -13.54 -19.09
N PRO A 215 13.40 -12.47 -18.27
CA PRO A 215 14.18 -11.30 -18.61
C PRO A 215 15.66 -11.66 -18.69
N ALA A 216 16.37 -11.03 -19.63
CA ALA A 216 17.81 -11.18 -19.79
C ALA A 216 18.61 -10.38 -18.75
N ILE A 217 17.94 -9.47 -18.03
CA ILE A 217 18.53 -8.56 -17.05
C ILE A 217 18.04 -8.86 -15.62
N PRO A 218 18.82 -8.47 -14.59
CA PRO A 218 18.43 -8.61 -13.20
C PRO A 218 17.03 -8.04 -12.93
N THR A 219 16.23 -8.79 -12.19
CA THR A 219 14.80 -8.49 -12.00
C THR A 219 14.41 -8.72 -10.54
N ILE A 220 13.91 -7.68 -9.89
CA ILE A 220 13.43 -7.67 -8.52
C ILE A 220 11.91 -7.50 -8.55
N SER A 221 11.18 -8.37 -7.86
CA SER A 221 9.75 -8.18 -7.64
C SER A 221 9.49 -7.70 -6.23
N VAL A 222 8.69 -6.65 -6.11
CA VAL A 222 8.10 -6.18 -4.86
C VAL A 222 6.63 -6.53 -4.87
N GLY A 223 6.13 -7.19 -3.83
CA GLY A 223 4.70 -7.33 -3.66
C GLY A 223 4.29 -7.63 -2.24
N ASN A 224 3.00 -7.90 -2.03
CA ASN A 224 2.46 -8.25 -0.72
C ASN A 224 1.49 -9.43 -0.84
N LEU A 225 1.15 -10.03 0.31
CA LEU A 225 0.21 -11.15 0.36
C LEU A 225 -1.20 -10.74 0.75
N THR A 226 -1.38 -9.57 1.36
CA THR A 226 -2.69 -9.06 1.82
C THR A 226 -3.28 -7.99 0.91
N VAL A 227 -4.60 -7.82 0.95
CA VAL A 227 -5.25 -6.62 0.39
C VAL A 227 -5.04 -5.45 1.36
N GLY A 228 -4.66 -4.28 0.82
CA GLY A 228 -4.36 -3.08 1.59
C GLY A 228 -2.91 -2.62 1.48
N GLY A 229 -2.57 -1.62 2.30
CA GLY A 229 -1.27 -0.95 2.30
C GLY A 229 -0.17 -1.81 2.93
N GLY A 230 0.49 -2.63 2.12
CA GLY A 230 1.67 -3.42 2.53
C GLY A 230 3.00 -2.67 2.47
N GLY A 231 3.01 -1.37 2.13
CA GLY A 231 4.24 -0.59 1.95
C GLY A 231 5.03 -0.89 0.67
N LYS A 232 4.39 -1.44 -0.37
CA LYS A 232 5.02 -1.75 -1.67
C LYS A 232 5.59 -0.52 -2.37
N THR A 233 4.81 0.56 -2.45
CA THR A 233 5.20 1.81 -3.10
C THR A 233 6.44 2.45 -2.46
N PRO A 234 6.49 2.69 -1.14
CA PRO A 234 7.71 3.22 -0.52
C PRO A 234 8.89 2.25 -0.61
N LEU A 235 8.65 0.93 -0.58
CA LEU A 235 9.72 -0.05 -0.81
C LEU A 235 10.26 -0.03 -2.24
N THR A 236 9.41 0.15 -3.24
CA THR A 236 9.82 0.27 -4.64
C THR A 236 10.66 1.51 -4.87
N LEU A 237 10.26 2.65 -4.26
CA LEU A 237 11.06 3.88 -4.27
C LEU A 237 12.43 3.66 -3.63
N TRP A 238 12.44 3.08 -2.42
CA TRP A 238 13.67 2.83 -1.66
C TRP A 238 14.66 1.93 -2.42
N LEU A 239 14.17 0.86 -3.05
CA LEU A 239 15.01 -0.01 -3.89
C LEU A 239 15.59 0.72 -5.10
N ALA A 240 14.76 1.47 -5.83
CA ALA A 240 15.21 2.22 -6.98
C ALA A 240 16.25 3.29 -6.59
N GLU A 241 16.05 3.98 -5.47
CA GLU A 241 17.04 4.91 -4.91
C GLU A 241 18.36 4.21 -4.55
N HIS A 242 18.32 3.05 -3.92
CA HIS A 242 19.53 2.29 -3.62
C HIS A 242 20.35 2.00 -4.88
N PHE A 243 19.73 1.41 -5.91
CA PHE A 243 20.43 1.05 -7.14
C PHE A 243 20.85 2.25 -7.98
N LEU A 244 20.18 3.40 -7.83
CA LEU A 244 20.65 4.65 -8.42
C LEU A 244 21.98 5.11 -7.83
N THR A 245 22.21 4.94 -6.52
CA THR A 245 23.47 5.37 -5.90
C THR A 245 24.68 4.57 -6.38
N GLN A 246 24.47 3.37 -6.94
CA GLN A 246 25.52 2.55 -7.53
C GLN A 246 25.96 3.04 -8.92
N ASN A 247 25.26 4.00 -9.55
CA ASN A 247 25.57 4.62 -10.85
C ASN A 247 25.80 3.65 -12.04
N GLN A 248 25.39 2.39 -11.92
CA GLN A 248 25.63 1.34 -12.92
C GLN A 248 24.36 0.87 -13.63
N HIS A 249 23.19 1.38 -13.24
CA HIS A 249 21.92 0.86 -13.72
C HIS A 249 21.05 1.91 -14.42
N GLN A 250 20.52 1.50 -15.58
CA GLN A 250 19.34 2.09 -16.19
C GLN A 250 18.12 1.33 -15.65
N ILE A 251 17.42 1.93 -14.69
CA ILE A 251 16.37 1.23 -13.94
C ILE A 251 15.05 1.34 -14.71
N ALA A 252 14.29 0.25 -14.81
CA ALA A 252 12.92 0.26 -15.28
C ALA A 252 11.96 -0.26 -14.19
N ILE A 253 11.10 0.63 -13.69
CA ILE A 253 10.01 0.25 -12.78
C ILE A 253 8.80 -0.14 -13.62
N ILE A 254 8.36 -1.39 -13.46
CA ILE A 254 7.25 -1.96 -14.21
C ILE A 254 6.02 -1.96 -13.30
N SER A 255 4.99 -1.19 -13.64
CA SER A 255 3.71 -1.15 -12.93
C SER A 255 2.52 -1.56 -13.82
N ARG A 256 1.38 -1.84 -13.20
CA ARG A 256 0.16 -2.27 -13.91
C ARG A 256 -0.55 -1.06 -14.53
N GLY A 257 -0.34 0.12 -13.96
CA GLY A 257 -1.13 1.31 -14.23
C GLY A 257 -2.57 1.18 -13.78
N TYR A 258 -2.79 0.77 -12.53
CA TYR A 258 -4.14 0.58 -12.01
C TYR A 258 -4.99 1.85 -12.17
N GLY A 259 -6.22 1.70 -12.67
CA GLY A 259 -7.12 2.82 -12.97
C GLY A 259 -6.80 3.59 -14.26
N GLY A 260 -5.66 3.36 -14.90
CA GLY A 260 -5.21 4.07 -16.09
C GLY A 260 -5.80 3.55 -17.40
N THR A 261 -6.05 4.45 -18.35
CA THR A 261 -6.54 4.13 -19.70
C THR A 261 -5.44 3.59 -20.64
N GLU A 262 -4.20 4.04 -20.49
CA GLU A 262 -3.06 3.74 -21.38
C GLU A 262 -2.29 2.47 -20.98
N THR A 263 -3.04 1.40 -20.65
CA THR A 263 -2.47 0.15 -20.09
C THR A 263 -2.70 -1.10 -20.94
N THR A 264 -3.33 -0.94 -22.11
CA THR A 264 -3.58 -2.04 -23.05
C THR A 264 -2.31 -2.49 -23.74
N HIS A 265 -1.41 -1.56 -24.06
CA HIS A 265 -0.10 -1.81 -24.64
C HIS A 265 1.00 -1.41 -23.65
N PRO A 266 2.23 -1.92 -23.83
CA PRO A 266 3.40 -1.40 -23.12
C PRO A 266 3.60 0.09 -23.37
N THR A 267 3.48 0.89 -22.32
CA THR A 267 3.59 2.35 -22.40
C THR A 267 4.65 2.84 -21.43
N GLN A 268 5.60 3.62 -21.92
CA GLN A 268 6.51 4.38 -21.05
C GLN A 268 5.78 5.62 -20.54
N VAL A 269 5.85 5.89 -19.25
CA VAL A 269 5.34 7.13 -18.66
C VAL A 269 6.25 8.29 -19.07
N MET A 270 5.63 9.41 -19.44
CA MET A 270 6.27 10.58 -20.05
C MET A 270 5.68 11.86 -19.43
N PRO A 271 6.33 13.03 -19.54
CA PRO A 271 5.88 14.26 -18.86
C PRO A 271 4.44 14.71 -19.19
N HIS A 272 3.92 14.36 -20.36
CA HIS A 272 2.57 14.74 -20.79
C HIS A 272 1.47 13.81 -20.26
N HIS A 273 1.84 12.67 -19.67
CA HIS A 273 0.88 11.72 -19.13
C HIS A 273 0.29 12.21 -17.80
N THR A 274 -0.94 11.81 -17.53
CA THR A 274 -1.67 12.09 -16.28
C THR A 274 -1.92 10.81 -15.48
N ALA A 275 -2.25 10.95 -14.19
CA ALA A 275 -2.61 9.81 -13.34
C ALA A 275 -3.85 9.05 -13.86
N ALA A 276 -4.76 9.74 -14.55
CA ALA A 276 -5.92 9.11 -15.19
C ALA A 276 -5.52 8.21 -16.39
N GLN A 277 -4.40 8.52 -17.05
CA GLN A 277 -3.90 7.75 -18.20
C GLN A 277 -3.05 6.57 -17.77
N VAL A 278 -2.07 6.79 -16.88
CA VAL A 278 -1.08 5.75 -16.53
C VAL A 278 -1.25 5.18 -15.12
N GLY A 279 -2.13 5.74 -14.30
CA GLY A 279 -2.30 5.38 -12.89
C GLY A 279 -1.59 6.35 -11.93
N ASP A 280 -2.02 6.37 -10.68
CA ASP A 280 -1.48 7.24 -9.62
C ASP A 280 -0.09 6.80 -9.15
N GLU A 281 0.13 5.50 -8.91
CA GLU A 281 1.44 4.96 -8.53
C GLU A 281 2.52 5.18 -9.61
N PRO A 282 2.28 4.90 -10.91
CA PRO A 282 3.27 5.20 -11.95
C PRO A 282 3.60 6.68 -12.09
N MET A 283 2.61 7.56 -11.94
CA MET A 283 2.87 9.01 -11.92
C MET A 283 3.66 9.43 -10.69
N LEU A 284 3.40 8.83 -9.52
CA LEU A 284 4.21 9.06 -8.33
C LEU A 284 5.68 8.67 -8.59
N TYR A 285 5.94 7.48 -9.14
CA TYR A 285 7.30 7.05 -9.46
C TYR A 285 7.95 8.00 -10.48
N PHE A 286 7.23 8.36 -11.53
CA PHE A 286 7.73 9.26 -12.58
C PHE A 286 8.13 10.61 -11.98
N ASN A 287 7.27 11.22 -11.17
CA ASN A 287 7.52 12.50 -10.53
C ASN A 287 8.70 12.45 -9.53
N HIS A 288 8.89 11.31 -8.86
CA HIS A 288 10.00 11.13 -7.93
C HIS A 288 11.36 11.03 -8.62
N PHE A 289 11.40 10.45 -9.82
CA PHE A 289 12.63 10.19 -10.56
C PHE A 289 12.86 11.12 -11.77
N ILE A 290 12.18 12.27 -11.83
CA ILE A 290 12.45 13.28 -12.87
C ILE A 290 13.95 13.63 -12.88
N GLY A 291 14.56 13.56 -14.07
CA GLY A 291 15.98 13.85 -14.27
C GLY A 291 16.94 12.75 -13.83
N LYS A 292 16.45 11.59 -13.38
CA LYS A 292 17.25 10.42 -12.99
C LYS A 292 17.12 9.31 -14.03
N PRO A 293 18.10 8.39 -14.15
CA PRO A 293 18.06 7.25 -15.09
C PRO A 293 17.10 6.13 -14.63
N VAL A 294 15.84 6.50 -14.35
CA VAL A 294 14.75 5.58 -14.01
C VAL A 294 13.59 5.81 -14.97
N THR A 295 13.21 4.78 -15.69
CA THR A 295 12.04 4.79 -16.58
C THR A 295 10.88 4.04 -15.93
N ILE A 296 9.67 4.54 -16.13
CA ILE A 296 8.46 3.92 -15.59
C ILE A 296 7.66 3.36 -16.75
N TRP A 297 7.26 2.09 -16.65
CA TRP A 297 6.52 1.40 -17.70
C TRP A 297 5.22 0.81 -17.15
N VAL A 298 4.13 0.98 -17.90
CA VAL A 298 2.81 0.49 -17.53
C VAL A 298 2.26 -0.49 -18.57
N GLY A 299 1.46 -1.44 -18.09
CA GLY A 299 0.68 -2.32 -18.95
C GLY A 299 0.11 -3.54 -18.23
N LYS A 300 -1.03 -4.05 -18.72
CA LYS A 300 -1.72 -5.22 -18.13
C LYS A 300 -0.97 -6.54 -18.35
N HIS A 301 -0.26 -6.65 -19.46
CA HIS A 301 0.51 -7.83 -19.84
C HIS A 301 2.00 -7.61 -19.50
N ARG A 302 2.42 -8.06 -18.30
CA ARG A 302 3.75 -7.75 -17.77
C ARG A 302 4.92 -8.24 -18.64
N PRO A 303 4.88 -9.43 -19.26
CA PRO A 303 5.93 -9.89 -20.16
C PRO A 303 6.25 -8.92 -21.29
N SER A 304 5.23 -8.38 -21.95
CA SER A 304 5.44 -7.44 -23.06
C SER A 304 5.95 -6.08 -22.58
N VAL A 305 5.57 -5.66 -21.37
CA VAL A 305 6.07 -4.42 -20.76
C VAL A 305 7.55 -4.56 -20.42
N VAL A 306 7.92 -5.67 -19.79
CA VAL A 306 9.31 -6.00 -19.47
C VAL A 306 10.17 -6.07 -20.72
N LYS A 307 9.73 -6.85 -21.73
CA LYS A 307 10.44 -6.95 -23.00
C LYS A 307 10.67 -5.58 -23.66
N ARG A 308 9.67 -4.70 -23.60
CA ARG A 308 9.79 -3.35 -24.18
C ARG A 308 10.77 -2.47 -23.39
N ALA A 309 10.80 -2.60 -22.08
CA ALA A 309 11.74 -1.89 -21.21
C ALA A 309 13.20 -2.35 -21.43
N GLU A 310 13.43 -3.66 -21.59
CA GLU A 310 14.74 -4.21 -21.97
C GLU A 310 15.21 -3.65 -23.31
N GLN A 311 14.34 -3.66 -24.32
CA GLN A 311 14.62 -3.08 -25.64
C GLN A 311 14.87 -1.56 -25.60
N ALA A 312 14.42 -0.88 -24.54
CA ALA A 312 14.66 0.54 -24.31
C ALA A 312 15.97 0.80 -23.52
N GLY A 313 16.76 -0.24 -23.24
CA GLY A 313 18.07 -0.12 -22.60
C GLY A 313 18.06 -0.25 -21.08
N ALA A 314 16.97 -0.75 -20.48
CA ALA A 314 16.98 -1.07 -19.05
C ALA A 314 18.04 -2.14 -18.75
N THR A 315 18.72 -1.99 -17.62
CA THR A 315 19.72 -2.96 -17.12
C THR A 315 19.30 -3.56 -15.77
N LEU A 316 18.24 -3.03 -15.15
CA LEU A 316 17.65 -3.55 -13.92
C LEU A 316 16.14 -3.33 -13.95
N LEU A 317 15.37 -4.37 -13.63
CA LEU A 317 13.91 -4.31 -13.56
C LEU A 317 13.42 -4.37 -12.12
N ILE A 318 12.48 -3.49 -11.78
CA ILE A 318 11.74 -3.55 -10.51
C ILE A 318 10.25 -3.71 -10.84
N LEU A 319 9.69 -4.87 -10.52
CA LEU A 319 8.28 -5.18 -10.72
C LEU A 319 7.47 -4.74 -9.49
N ASP A 320 6.68 -3.68 -9.65
CA ASP A 320 5.74 -3.24 -8.61
C ASP A 320 4.45 -4.07 -8.64
N ASP A 321 3.99 -4.44 -7.44
CA ASP A 321 2.94 -5.41 -7.14
C ASP A 321 3.09 -6.74 -7.92
N GLY A 322 4.33 -7.24 -7.97
CA GLY A 322 4.75 -8.37 -8.80
C GLY A 322 4.53 -9.76 -8.20
N PHE A 323 4.23 -9.88 -6.89
CA PHE A 323 4.26 -11.18 -6.19
C PHE A 323 3.29 -12.23 -6.74
N GLN A 324 2.07 -11.81 -7.15
CA GLN A 324 1.07 -12.66 -7.80
C GLN A 324 1.33 -12.86 -9.31
N ARG A 325 2.20 -12.04 -9.91
CA ARG A 325 2.51 -12.01 -11.36
C ARG A 325 3.67 -12.95 -11.67
N GLN A 326 3.35 -14.24 -11.62
CA GLN A 326 4.30 -15.30 -11.92
C GLN A 326 4.58 -15.46 -13.43
N ASP A 327 3.99 -14.62 -14.28
CA ASP A 327 4.24 -14.58 -15.74
C ASP A 327 5.56 -13.90 -16.12
N VAL A 328 6.30 -13.36 -15.14
CA VAL A 328 7.66 -12.85 -15.34
C VAL A 328 8.56 -13.51 -14.31
N ALA A 329 9.63 -14.16 -14.78
CA ALA A 329 10.67 -14.70 -13.91
C ALA A 329 11.42 -13.56 -13.21
N ARG A 330 11.83 -13.80 -11.96
CA ARG A 330 12.54 -12.80 -11.16
C ARG A 330 13.66 -13.44 -10.37
N HIS A 331 14.74 -12.70 -10.24
CA HIS A 331 15.95 -13.10 -9.51
C HIS A 331 15.74 -12.90 -8.02
N ALA A 332 15.19 -11.74 -7.64
CA ALA A 332 14.77 -11.46 -6.26
C ALA A 332 13.24 -11.29 -6.20
N ASN A 333 12.63 -11.84 -5.15
CA ASN A 333 11.19 -11.74 -4.92
C ASN A 333 10.92 -11.38 -3.48
N LEU A 334 10.67 -10.10 -3.26
CA LEU A 334 10.55 -9.49 -1.94
C LEU A 334 9.08 -9.37 -1.55
N LEU A 335 8.81 -9.60 -0.27
CA LEU A 335 7.49 -9.47 0.30
C LEU A 335 7.44 -8.28 1.26
N ALA A 336 6.69 -7.25 0.91
CA ALA A 336 6.40 -6.12 1.79
C ALA A 336 5.33 -6.55 2.82
N ILE A 337 5.65 -6.39 4.10
CA ILE A 337 4.86 -6.85 5.24
C ILE A 337 4.52 -5.63 6.10
N ASN A 338 3.23 -5.41 6.37
CA ASN A 338 2.79 -4.33 7.25
C ASN A 338 2.99 -4.74 8.72
N GLY A 339 3.99 -4.15 9.37
CA GLY A 339 4.32 -4.35 10.79
C GLY A 339 3.29 -3.79 11.77
N GLN A 340 2.44 -2.87 11.32
CA GLN A 340 1.38 -2.25 12.14
C GLN A 340 0.00 -2.77 11.74
N SER A 341 -0.17 -4.08 11.70
CA SER A 341 -1.46 -4.68 11.39
C SER A 341 -2.41 -4.62 12.60
N PRO A 342 -3.73 -4.41 12.41
CA PRO A 342 -4.66 -4.12 13.53
C PRO A 342 -4.68 -5.13 14.68
N ASN A 343 -4.33 -6.39 14.41
CA ASN A 343 -4.31 -7.48 15.39
C ASN A 343 -2.90 -7.98 15.73
N GLY A 344 -1.86 -7.23 15.35
CA GLY A 344 -0.46 -7.64 15.49
C GLY A 344 -0.01 -8.77 14.55
N ASN A 345 -0.91 -9.29 13.70
CA ASN A 345 -0.58 -10.31 12.70
C ASN A 345 -0.70 -9.72 11.29
N PRO A 346 0.39 -9.64 10.50
CA PRO A 346 0.35 -9.10 9.14
C PRO A 346 -0.54 -9.87 8.17
N TRP A 347 -0.97 -11.08 8.54
CA TRP A 347 -1.81 -11.96 7.72
C TRP A 347 -3.27 -11.98 8.17
N GLY A 348 -3.65 -11.15 9.13
CA GLY A 348 -5.01 -11.07 9.67
C GLY A 348 -5.50 -12.40 10.25
N ASN A 349 -6.66 -12.85 9.81
CA ASN A 349 -7.27 -14.12 10.21
C ASN A 349 -6.75 -15.35 9.42
N GLN A 350 -5.70 -15.15 8.60
CA GLN A 350 -5.02 -16.18 7.81
C GLN A 350 -5.89 -16.88 6.75
N LEU A 351 -7.06 -16.33 6.44
CA LEU A 351 -7.93 -16.80 5.35
C LEU A 351 -7.72 -15.97 4.09
N THR A 352 -7.94 -16.60 2.94
CA THR A 352 -7.97 -15.91 1.64
C THR A 352 -9.26 -15.13 1.43
N LEU A 353 -9.23 -14.23 0.46
CA LEU A 353 -10.43 -13.52 -0.01
C LEU A 353 -11.54 -14.51 -0.38
N PRO A 354 -12.82 -14.23 -0.05
CA PRO A 354 -13.31 -13.06 0.68
C PRO A 354 -13.37 -13.25 2.22
N ALA A 355 -13.02 -14.43 2.75
CA ALA A 355 -13.13 -14.72 4.18
C ALA A 355 -12.04 -14.05 5.04
N GLY A 356 -10.94 -13.64 4.43
CA GLY A 356 -9.82 -12.94 5.06
C GLY A 356 -9.08 -12.05 4.08
N PRO A 357 -8.00 -11.39 4.54
CA PRO A 357 -7.31 -10.37 3.76
C PRO A 357 -6.33 -10.95 2.73
N LEU A 358 -6.05 -12.25 2.74
CA LEU A 358 -4.99 -12.83 1.91
C LEU A 358 -5.40 -12.96 0.43
N ARG A 359 -4.55 -12.47 -0.47
CA ARG A 359 -4.66 -12.62 -1.94
C ARG A 359 -4.32 -14.04 -2.40
N GLU A 360 -3.47 -14.73 -1.66
CA GLU A 360 -3.06 -16.13 -1.84
C GLU A 360 -2.83 -16.79 -0.47
N ALA A 361 -2.90 -18.12 -0.39
CA ALA A 361 -2.64 -18.82 0.86
C ALA A 361 -1.20 -18.58 1.37
N LEU A 362 -0.97 -18.72 2.68
CA LEU A 362 0.35 -18.54 3.30
C LEU A 362 1.43 -19.49 2.75
N THR A 363 1.05 -20.59 2.09
CA THR A 363 1.98 -21.46 1.36
C THR A 363 2.74 -20.72 0.24
N ALA A 364 2.20 -19.60 -0.26
CA ALA A 364 2.84 -18.73 -1.22
C ALA A 364 4.11 -18.05 -0.69
N LEU A 365 4.28 -17.94 0.64
CA LEU A 365 5.48 -17.38 1.27
C LEU A 365 6.77 -18.09 0.83
N LYS A 366 6.68 -19.39 0.50
CA LYS A 366 7.81 -20.18 -0.02
C LYS A 366 8.41 -19.63 -1.32
N ARG A 367 7.71 -18.73 -2.02
CA ARG A 367 8.22 -18.07 -3.23
C ARG A 367 8.95 -16.77 -2.95
N ALA A 368 8.83 -16.22 -1.74
CA ALA A 368 9.57 -15.04 -1.33
C ALA A 368 10.99 -15.46 -0.96
N HIS A 369 11.99 -14.65 -1.35
CA HIS A 369 13.35 -14.85 -0.88
C HIS A 369 13.49 -14.32 0.57
N PHE A 370 12.93 -13.15 0.83
CA PHE A 370 12.79 -12.60 2.17
C PHE A 370 11.65 -11.58 2.24
N GLY A 371 11.22 -11.26 3.46
CA GLY A 371 10.25 -10.23 3.77
C GLY A 371 10.90 -8.94 4.24
N ILE A 372 10.26 -7.81 3.93
CA ILE A 372 10.59 -6.51 4.50
C ILE A 372 9.39 -6.06 5.32
N VAL A 373 9.58 -6.03 6.63
CA VAL A 373 8.58 -5.64 7.60
C VAL A 373 8.70 -4.14 7.81
N ILE A 374 7.62 -3.42 7.53
CA ILE A 374 7.58 -1.97 7.56
C ILE A 374 6.83 -1.53 8.82
N ASP A 375 7.47 -0.66 9.60
CA ASP A 375 6.93 -0.04 10.82
C ASP A 375 6.68 -1.01 12.00
N GLU A 376 7.43 -2.11 12.11
CA GLU A 376 7.39 -3.00 13.27
C GLU A 376 8.51 -2.69 14.28
N PRO A 377 8.21 -2.53 15.59
CA PRO A 377 9.24 -2.37 16.60
C PRO A 377 10.25 -3.53 16.60
N ALA A 378 11.55 -3.23 16.72
CA ALA A 378 12.67 -4.18 16.60
C ALA A 378 12.73 -5.28 17.69
N THR A 379 11.68 -5.47 18.50
CA THR A 379 11.67 -6.33 19.68
C THR A 379 11.16 -7.76 19.44
N HIS A 380 10.65 -8.09 18.24
CA HIS A 380 10.08 -9.42 17.95
C HIS A 380 11.00 -10.26 17.04
N ALA A 381 11.11 -11.57 17.35
CA ALA A 381 12.01 -12.51 16.69
C ALA A 381 11.83 -12.59 15.14
N ASN A 382 12.94 -12.92 14.46
CA ASN A 382 13.25 -12.65 13.04
C ASN A 382 12.65 -13.57 11.96
N THR A 383 11.44 -14.09 12.10
CA THR A 383 10.79 -14.72 10.94
C THR A 383 9.28 -14.61 10.99
N TYR A 384 8.68 -14.45 9.82
CA TYR A 384 7.25 -14.63 9.63
C TYR A 384 7.02 -15.97 8.94
N TYR A 385 6.60 -16.99 9.70
CA TYR A 385 6.35 -18.35 9.19
C TYR A 385 7.60 -18.96 8.51
N GLY A 386 8.78 -18.74 9.10
CA GLY A 386 10.05 -19.24 8.55
C GLY A 386 10.59 -18.44 7.36
N LEU A 387 9.93 -17.36 6.93
CA LEU A 387 10.49 -16.42 5.97
C LEU A 387 11.51 -15.52 6.68
N PRO A 388 12.77 -15.43 6.20
CA PRO A 388 13.73 -14.43 6.68
C PRO A 388 13.15 -13.03 6.51
N THR A 389 13.24 -12.19 7.53
CA THR A 389 12.68 -10.85 7.50
C THR A 389 13.63 -9.79 7.98
N TYR A 390 13.64 -8.67 7.27
CA TYR A 390 14.35 -7.45 7.61
C TYR A 390 13.37 -6.33 7.94
N ARG A 391 13.80 -5.34 8.69
CA ARG A 391 12.97 -4.23 9.16
C ARG A 391 13.40 -2.90 8.57
N LEU A 392 12.41 -2.20 8.03
CA LEU A 392 12.52 -0.80 7.65
C LEU A 392 11.39 -0.04 8.34
N PHE A 393 11.60 1.26 8.51
CA PHE A 393 10.68 2.18 9.15
C PHE A 393 10.39 3.32 8.19
N THR A 394 9.13 3.72 8.14
CA THR A 394 8.73 4.93 7.47
C THR A 394 9.23 6.14 8.23
N SER A 395 9.81 7.08 7.49
CA SER A 395 10.26 8.36 8.03
C SER A 395 9.88 9.46 7.07
N ALA A 396 9.35 10.55 7.61
CA ALA A 396 9.04 11.73 6.83
C ALA A 396 10.35 12.44 6.45
N THR A 397 10.47 12.86 5.19
CA THR A 397 11.72 13.47 4.72
C THR A 397 11.89 14.88 5.30
N PRO A 398 13.06 15.24 5.86
CA PRO A 398 13.29 16.55 6.48
C PRO A 398 12.94 17.73 5.57
N GLU A 399 13.25 17.61 4.27
CA GLU A 399 12.99 18.61 3.24
C GLU A 399 11.50 18.95 3.11
N THR A 400 10.62 17.96 3.22
CA THR A 400 9.16 18.17 3.15
C THR A 400 8.54 18.46 4.51
N LEU A 401 9.24 18.14 5.59
CA LEU A 401 8.81 18.45 6.96
C LEU A 401 9.04 19.92 7.29
N ALA A 402 10.20 20.47 6.92
CA ALA A 402 10.60 21.82 7.30
C ALA A 402 9.57 22.92 6.94
N PRO A 403 8.93 22.92 5.74
CA PRO A 403 7.91 23.92 5.40
C PRO A 403 6.61 23.81 6.21
N LEU A 404 6.38 22.67 6.87
CA LEU A 404 5.18 22.40 7.65
C LEU A 404 5.33 22.80 9.12
N GLN A 405 6.57 23.01 9.58
CA GLN A 405 6.85 23.38 10.96
C GLN A 405 6.21 24.73 11.29
N ASN A 406 5.64 24.83 12.49
CA ASN A 406 4.94 26.02 13.00
C ASN A 406 3.70 26.47 12.18
N GLN A 407 3.25 25.67 11.21
CA GLN A 407 2.04 25.96 10.44
C GLN A 407 0.84 25.20 11.02
N LYS A 408 -0.36 25.80 10.94
CA LYS A 408 -1.61 25.05 11.14
C LYS A 408 -1.90 24.25 9.89
N LEU A 409 -2.20 22.95 10.04
CA LEU A 409 -2.34 22.03 8.92
C LEU A 409 -3.75 21.45 8.85
N VAL A 410 -4.35 21.46 7.66
CA VAL A 410 -5.49 20.60 7.32
C VAL A 410 -4.95 19.42 6.53
N ALA A 411 -4.91 18.25 7.17
CA ALA A 411 -4.40 17.04 6.56
C ALA A 411 -5.50 16.28 5.84
N PHE A 412 -5.22 15.79 4.63
CA PHE A 412 -6.12 14.91 3.91
C PHE A 412 -5.37 13.80 3.18
N ALA A 413 -5.98 12.63 3.04
CA ALA A 413 -5.34 11.48 2.41
C ALA A 413 -6.36 10.51 1.81
N GLY A 414 -6.09 10.04 0.60
CA GLY A 414 -6.84 9.01 -0.11
C GLY A 414 -6.10 7.68 -0.08
N LEU A 415 -5.99 7.09 1.11
CA LEU A 415 -5.25 5.85 1.39
C LEU A 415 -6.18 4.74 1.88
N ALA A 416 -5.71 3.49 1.85
CA ALA A 416 -6.42 2.38 2.50
C ALA A 416 -6.54 2.56 4.03
N HIS A 417 -5.54 3.19 4.65
CA HIS A 417 -5.42 3.50 6.07
C HIS A 417 -4.90 4.95 6.25
N PRO A 418 -5.73 5.98 6.02
CA PRO A 418 -5.31 7.38 6.12
C PRO A 418 -4.87 7.78 7.54
N GLU A 419 -5.30 7.03 8.55
CA GLU A 419 -4.93 7.25 9.95
C GLU A 419 -3.43 7.18 10.17
N LYS A 420 -2.73 6.30 9.45
CA LYS A 420 -1.27 6.19 9.53
C LYS A 420 -0.59 7.49 9.14
N PHE A 421 -1.04 8.11 8.05
CA PHE A 421 -0.50 9.39 7.59
C PHE A 421 -0.72 10.50 8.62
N PHE A 422 -1.93 10.57 9.19
CA PHE A 422 -2.23 11.56 10.24
C PHE A 422 -1.38 11.32 11.50
N GLN A 423 -1.20 10.06 11.88
CA GLN A 423 -0.33 9.69 12.99
C GLN A 423 1.13 10.09 12.71
N THR A 424 1.64 9.91 11.50
CA THR A 424 2.97 10.38 11.11
C THR A 424 3.11 11.89 11.30
N LEU A 425 2.11 12.69 10.91
CA LEU A 425 2.14 14.15 11.13
C LEU A 425 2.21 14.49 12.63
N HIS A 426 1.42 13.81 13.46
CA HIS A 426 1.43 14.02 14.91
C HIS A 426 2.74 13.58 15.58
N GLN A 427 3.30 12.44 15.17
CA GLN A 427 4.59 11.94 15.67
C GLN A 427 5.76 12.88 15.32
N ASN A 428 5.63 13.64 14.22
CA ASN A 428 6.59 14.69 13.85
C ASN A 428 6.26 16.06 14.47
N HIS A 429 5.41 16.09 15.50
CA HIS A 429 5.02 17.29 16.25
C HIS A 429 4.40 18.41 15.41
N LEU A 430 3.74 18.08 14.30
CA LEU A 430 3.09 19.07 13.44
C LEU A 430 1.70 19.46 13.98
N ASN A 431 1.34 20.74 13.82
CA ASN A 431 0.07 21.29 14.31
C ASN A 431 -1.08 21.01 13.33
N VAL A 432 -1.59 19.77 13.36
CA VAL A 432 -2.75 19.35 12.56
C VAL A 432 -4.04 19.78 13.26
N VAL A 433 -4.76 20.74 12.66
CA VAL A 433 -6.01 21.30 13.19
C VAL A 433 -7.25 20.58 12.70
N GLN A 434 -7.16 19.85 11.58
CA GLN A 434 -8.24 19.04 11.03
C GLN A 434 -7.69 17.93 10.13
N THR A 435 -8.34 16.76 10.16
CA THR A 435 -8.09 15.64 9.24
C THR A 435 -9.30 15.36 8.35
N ILE A 436 -9.06 14.96 7.10
CA ILE A 436 -10.09 14.64 6.10
C ILE A 436 -9.72 13.34 5.39
N PRO A 437 -10.26 12.18 5.80
CA PRO A 437 -9.98 10.91 5.14
C PRO A 437 -10.77 10.77 3.84
N PHE A 438 -10.13 10.19 2.83
CA PHE A 438 -10.74 9.77 1.57
C PHE A 438 -10.46 8.27 1.32
N PRO A 439 -11.31 7.58 0.53
CA PRO A 439 -11.05 6.20 0.12
C PRO A 439 -9.72 6.03 -0.64
N ASP A 440 -9.17 4.82 -0.64
CA ASP A 440 -7.97 4.53 -1.44
C ASP A 440 -8.23 4.78 -2.93
N HIS A 441 -7.24 5.33 -3.62
CA HIS A 441 -7.34 5.77 -5.02
C HIS A 441 -8.46 6.80 -5.29
N HIS A 442 -8.87 7.59 -4.28
CA HIS A 442 -9.88 8.64 -4.45
C HIS A 442 -9.51 9.64 -5.55
N LEU A 443 -10.45 9.90 -6.46
CA LEU A 443 -10.37 10.95 -7.47
C LEU A 443 -10.97 12.23 -6.89
N TYR A 444 -10.12 13.23 -6.63
CA TYR A 444 -10.54 14.47 -6.01
C TYR A 444 -11.42 15.29 -6.96
N THR A 445 -12.67 15.48 -6.58
CA THR A 445 -13.64 16.30 -7.32
C THR A 445 -13.43 17.79 -7.03
N LYS A 446 -13.97 18.66 -7.90
CA LYS A 446 -13.96 20.12 -7.64
C LYS A 446 -14.62 20.47 -6.30
N THR A 447 -15.64 19.71 -5.90
CA THR A 447 -16.31 19.86 -4.61
C THR A 447 -15.38 19.49 -3.45
N ASP A 448 -14.65 18.39 -3.55
CA ASP A 448 -13.67 17.98 -2.53
C ASP A 448 -12.62 19.06 -2.33
N LEU A 449 -12.05 19.56 -3.44
CA LEU A 449 -11.03 20.62 -3.40
C LEU A 449 -11.56 21.90 -2.75
N LYS A 450 -12.79 22.31 -3.10
CA LYS A 450 -13.45 23.48 -2.49
C LYS A 450 -13.70 23.27 -0.99
N ASN A 451 -14.10 22.08 -0.58
CA ASN A 451 -14.33 21.74 0.82
C ASN A 451 -13.03 21.80 1.63
N ILE A 452 -11.96 21.20 1.12
CA ILE A 452 -10.62 21.25 1.73
C ILE A 452 -10.17 22.72 1.90
N GLN A 453 -10.30 23.53 0.85
CA GLN A 453 -9.95 24.95 0.90
C GLN A 453 -10.80 25.75 1.89
N THR A 454 -12.11 25.45 1.98
CA THR A 454 -13.03 26.13 2.90
C THR A 454 -12.65 25.84 4.35
N ILE A 455 -12.32 24.58 4.66
CA ILE A 455 -11.84 24.16 5.98
C ILE A 455 -10.48 24.80 6.27
N ALA A 456 -9.54 24.77 5.33
CA ALA A 456 -8.22 25.40 5.47
C ALA A 456 -8.34 26.91 5.79
N LYS A 457 -9.20 27.63 5.07
CA LYS A 457 -9.49 29.05 5.35
C LYS A 457 -10.11 29.26 6.72
N LYS A 458 -11.09 28.44 7.12
CA LYS A 458 -11.75 28.52 8.43
C LYS A 458 -10.75 28.45 9.59
N TYR A 459 -9.73 27.61 9.47
CA TYR A 459 -8.73 27.41 10.53
C TYR A 459 -7.44 28.24 10.35
N HIS A 460 -7.36 29.09 9.31
CA HIS A 460 -6.13 29.77 8.90
C HIS A 460 -4.95 28.79 8.78
N ALA A 461 -5.20 27.70 8.05
CA ALA A 461 -4.32 26.56 7.93
C ALA A 461 -3.97 26.29 6.46
N ILE A 462 -2.87 25.59 6.22
CA ILE A 462 -2.46 25.14 4.90
C ILE A 462 -2.88 23.67 4.68
N PRO A 463 -3.35 23.29 3.48
CA PRO A 463 -3.61 21.90 3.16
C PRO A 463 -2.30 21.10 3.06
N VAL A 464 -2.28 19.89 3.63
CA VAL A 464 -1.17 18.93 3.50
C VAL A 464 -1.70 17.54 3.13
N THR A 465 -0.97 16.84 2.26
CA THR A 465 -1.35 15.49 1.80
C THR A 465 -0.14 14.60 1.51
N THR A 466 -0.40 13.39 1.05
CA THR A 466 0.59 12.35 0.78
C THR A 466 1.18 12.49 -0.62
N ALA A 467 2.38 11.95 -0.82
CA ALA A 467 2.96 11.83 -2.16
C ALA A 467 2.09 10.99 -3.13
N LYS A 468 1.32 10.02 -2.62
CA LYS A 468 0.38 9.19 -3.42
C LYS A 468 -0.81 9.99 -3.92
N ASP A 469 -1.26 10.98 -3.16
CA ASP A 469 -2.37 11.83 -3.53
C ASP A 469 -1.99 12.96 -4.48
N ALA A 470 -0.74 13.43 -4.42
CA ALA A 470 -0.24 14.57 -5.20
C ALA A 470 -0.53 14.50 -6.70
N PRO A 471 -0.33 13.37 -7.43
CA PRO A 471 -0.57 13.29 -8.87
C PRO A 471 -2.04 13.48 -9.29
N LYS A 472 -2.98 13.42 -8.34
CA LYS A 472 -4.43 13.55 -8.58
C LYS A 472 -4.95 14.96 -8.31
N LEU A 473 -4.06 15.88 -7.92
CA LEU A 473 -4.40 17.23 -7.49
C LEU A 473 -3.91 18.28 -8.49
N PRO A 474 -4.54 19.46 -8.54
CA PRO A 474 -3.96 20.61 -9.23
C PRO A 474 -2.57 20.94 -8.66
N GLN A 475 -1.70 21.46 -9.52
CA GLN A 475 -0.36 21.89 -9.11
C GLN A 475 -0.44 22.88 -7.95
N ASN A 476 0.43 22.70 -6.95
CA ASN A 476 0.54 23.56 -5.76
C ASN A 476 -0.74 23.66 -4.91
N PHE A 477 -1.68 22.72 -5.05
CA PHE A 477 -2.92 22.73 -4.26
C PHE A 477 -2.69 22.50 -2.76
N ALA A 478 -1.71 21.67 -2.41
CA ALA A 478 -1.37 21.28 -1.05
C ALA A 478 0.13 21.10 -0.90
N GLN A 479 0.64 21.26 0.32
CA GLN A 479 1.98 20.80 0.67
C GLN A 479 2.01 19.27 0.67
N ILE A 480 3.11 18.69 0.19
CA ILE A 480 3.26 17.24 0.08
C ILE A 480 4.26 16.76 1.11
N LEU A 481 3.81 15.89 2.03
CA LEU A 481 4.73 15.16 2.89
C LEU A 481 5.19 13.91 2.15
N LYS A 482 6.50 13.80 1.93
CA LYS A 482 7.13 12.58 1.42
C LYS A 482 7.56 11.68 2.57
N ILE A 483 7.38 10.40 2.39
CA ILE A 483 7.78 9.36 3.33
C ILE A 483 8.77 8.45 2.60
N ASN A 484 9.92 8.23 3.21
CA ASN A 484 10.94 7.28 2.77
C ASN A 484 11.04 6.12 3.75
N LEU A 485 11.69 5.03 3.32
CA LEU A 485 12.07 3.94 4.21
C LEU A 485 13.52 4.12 4.67
N GLN A 486 13.76 3.80 5.94
CA GLN A 486 15.09 3.77 6.55
C GLN A 486 15.15 2.67 7.61
N GLY A 487 16.32 2.15 7.92
CA GLY A 487 16.45 1.14 8.98
C GLY A 487 17.83 0.51 9.04
N GLU A 488 18.15 -0.06 10.19
CA GLU A 488 19.44 -0.70 10.48
C GLU A 488 19.72 -1.89 9.54
N ASP A 489 18.68 -2.59 9.11
CA ASP A 489 18.81 -3.73 8.21
C ASP A 489 19.09 -3.35 6.75
N SER A 490 19.16 -2.06 6.41
CA SER A 490 19.36 -1.60 5.03
C SER A 490 20.60 -2.24 4.38
N GLN A 491 21.72 -2.30 5.11
CA GLN A 491 22.96 -2.91 4.60
C GLN A 491 22.80 -4.42 4.37
N SER A 492 22.14 -5.12 5.29
CA SER A 492 21.86 -6.55 5.17
C SER A 492 20.96 -6.86 3.97
N ILE A 493 19.93 -6.03 3.76
CA ILE A 493 19.03 -6.15 2.59
C ILE A 493 19.82 -5.97 1.30
N HIS A 494 20.68 -4.95 1.21
CA HIS A 494 21.49 -4.71 0.01
C HIS A 494 22.47 -5.85 -0.26
N ALA A 495 23.13 -6.38 0.77
CA ALA A 495 24.02 -7.52 0.63
C ALA A 495 23.29 -8.77 0.12
N GLU A 496 22.08 -9.03 0.62
CA GLU A 496 21.27 -10.16 0.17
C GLU A 496 20.79 -9.99 -1.27
N LEU A 497 20.42 -8.77 -1.66
CA LEU A 497 20.07 -8.44 -3.04
C LEU A 497 21.26 -8.62 -3.98
N ALA A 498 22.45 -8.18 -3.59
CA ALA A 498 23.65 -8.35 -4.41
C ALA A 498 23.92 -9.85 -4.69
N LYS A 499 23.74 -10.73 -3.70
CA LYS A 499 23.87 -12.19 -3.89
C LYS A 499 22.82 -12.78 -4.82
N LEU A 500 21.58 -12.30 -4.75
CA LEU A 500 20.48 -12.81 -5.57
C LEU A 500 20.54 -12.32 -7.03
N LEU A 501 21.25 -11.21 -7.28
CA LEU A 501 21.36 -10.57 -8.59
C LEU A 501 22.71 -10.84 -9.29
N ALA A 502 23.68 -11.43 -8.58
CA ALA A 502 24.90 -12.01 -9.14
C ALA A 502 24.59 -13.34 -9.83
#